data_AF-A0A7V1IHJ9-F1
#
_entry.id   AF-A0A7V1IHJ9-F1
#
_cell.length_a   1.000
_cell.length_b   1.000
_cell.length_c   1.000
_cell.angle_alpha   90.00
_cell.angle_beta   90.00
_cell.angle_gamma   90.00
#
_symmetry.space_group_name_H-M   'P 1'
#
loop_
_entity.id
_entity.type
_entity.pdbx_description
1 polymer ?
#
loop_
_entity_poly.entity_id
_entity_poly.type
_entity_poly.pdbx_seq_one_letter_code
_entity_poly.pdbx_strand_id
1 'polypeptide(L)'
;MESKPQAVPLLPRCPIRVWTTILAILVLSSCERTPSKSDYVSARVTEMCQGRSGEALQSCRIAVIKQFSDMPFEEMKRRYPPPPPRPRPSCEIF
;
A
#
# COMPACT_ATOMS: atom_id res chain seq x y z
N MET A 1 27.94 42.95 -27.45
CA MET A 1 26.90 42.06 -27.99
C MET A 1 26.16 41.48 -26.79
N GLU A 2 25.12 42.17 -26.33
CA GLU A 2 24.33 41.81 -25.15
C GLU A 2 23.17 40.88 -25.54
N SER A 3 23.06 39.75 -24.84
CA SER A 3 22.00 38.76 -25.01
C SER A 3 20.75 39.18 -24.23
N LYS A 4 19.63 39.26 -24.94
CA LYS A 4 18.31 39.70 -24.45
C LYS A 4 17.65 38.60 -23.61
N PRO A 5 16.94 38.92 -22.50
CA PRO A 5 16.33 37.93 -21.62
C PRO A 5 15.20 37.15 -22.30
N GLN A 6 15.21 35.83 -22.12
CA GLN A 6 14.23 34.88 -22.66
C GLN A 6 12.93 34.97 -21.85
N ALA A 7 11.86 35.39 -22.51
CA ALA A 7 10.53 35.53 -21.93
C ALA A 7 9.94 34.15 -21.57
N VAL A 8 9.48 34.02 -20.33
CA VAL A 8 8.72 32.86 -19.82
C VAL A 8 7.38 32.79 -20.58
N PRO A 9 7.06 31.69 -21.28
CA PRO A 9 5.77 31.57 -21.92
C PRO A 9 4.70 31.32 -20.86
N LEU A 10 3.81 32.31 -20.70
CA LEU A 10 2.53 32.21 -20.01
C LEU A 10 1.70 31.09 -20.67
N LEU A 11 1.56 29.95 -19.98
CA LEU A 11 0.71 28.86 -20.43
C LEU A 11 -0.78 29.27 -20.47
N PRO A 12 -1.55 28.80 -21.47
CA PRO A 12 -2.95 29.14 -21.66
C PRO A 12 -3.85 28.49 -20.60
N ARG A 13 -4.96 29.19 -20.31
CA ARG A 13 -6.03 28.82 -19.38
C ARG A 13 -6.76 27.52 -19.80
N CYS A 14 -6.96 26.62 -18.83
CA CYS A 14 -8.01 25.58 -18.66
C CYS A 14 -8.39 24.73 -19.90
N PRO A 15 -8.08 23.41 -19.98
CA PRO A 15 -8.53 22.38 -19.01
C PRO A 15 -7.49 21.31 -18.62
N ILE A 16 -6.32 21.29 -19.25
CA ILE A 16 -5.30 20.23 -19.09
C ILE A 16 -4.76 20.18 -17.66
N ARG A 17 -4.56 21.35 -17.02
CA ARG A 17 -4.11 21.44 -15.63
C ARG A 17 -5.08 20.77 -14.64
N VAL A 18 -6.39 20.91 -14.88
CA VAL A 18 -7.43 20.32 -14.01
C VAL A 18 -7.44 18.80 -14.16
N TRP A 19 -7.27 18.31 -15.39
CA TRP A 19 -7.12 16.88 -15.65
C TRP A 19 -5.87 16.29 -15.00
N THR A 20 -4.73 16.99 -15.05
CA THR A 20 -3.52 16.52 -14.36
C THR A 20 -3.69 16.49 -12.85
N THR A 21 -4.41 17.44 -12.25
CA THR A 21 -4.68 17.42 -10.81
C THR A 21 -5.65 16.31 -10.42
N ILE A 22 -6.69 16.06 -11.21
CA ILE A 22 -7.64 14.96 -10.94
C ILE A 22 -6.94 13.61 -11.09
N LEU A 23 -6.10 13.44 -12.11
CA LEU A 23 -5.30 12.24 -12.30
C LEU A 23 -4.32 12.03 -11.14
N ALA A 24 -3.66 13.11 -10.68
CA ALA A 24 -2.80 13.05 -9.51
C ALA A 24 -3.58 12.66 -8.24
N ILE A 25 -4.77 13.23 -8.01
CA ILE A 25 -5.63 12.87 -6.86
C ILE A 25 -6.10 11.40 -6.95
N LEU A 26 -6.42 10.90 -8.14
CA LEU A 26 -6.77 9.48 -8.36
C LEU A 26 -5.58 8.54 -8.10
N VAL A 27 -4.37 8.96 -8.46
CA VAL A 27 -3.13 8.24 -8.17
C VAL A 27 -2.84 8.26 -6.66
N LEU A 28 -2.95 9.42 -6.00
CA LEU A 28 -2.72 9.55 -4.55
C LEU A 28 -3.76 8.77 -3.74
N SER A 29 -5.05 8.85 -4.08
CA SER A 29 -6.12 8.08 -3.40
C SER A 29 -5.99 6.57 -3.63
N SER A 30 -5.42 6.13 -4.75
CA SER A 30 -5.12 4.72 -4.98
C SER A 30 -3.98 4.17 -4.13
N CYS A 31 -3.14 5.03 -3.54
CA CYS A 31 -2.05 4.63 -2.66
C CYS A 31 -2.52 4.36 -1.21
N GLU A 32 -3.65 4.92 -0.78
CA GLU A 32 -4.29 4.54 0.49
C GLU A 32 -4.99 3.18 0.34
N ARG A 33 -4.25 2.07 0.51
CA ARG A 33 -4.90 0.76 0.70
C ARG A 33 -5.37 0.66 2.15
N THR A 34 -6.67 0.49 2.34
CA THR A 34 -7.17 -0.09 3.59
C THR A 34 -6.61 -1.50 3.73
N PRO A 35 -6.07 -1.87 4.91
CA PRO A 35 -5.52 -3.20 5.12
C PRO A 35 -6.62 -4.24 4.96
N SER A 36 -6.37 -5.27 4.14
CA SER A 36 -7.30 -6.38 3.89
C SER A 36 -7.11 -7.50 4.90
N LYS A 37 -8.07 -8.43 5.00
CA LYS A 37 -7.93 -9.65 5.83
C LYS A 37 -6.59 -10.36 5.57
N SER A 38 -6.16 -10.42 4.30
CA SER A 38 -4.89 -11.06 3.92
C SER A 38 -3.65 -10.37 4.52
N ASP A 39 -3.69 -9.04 4.71
CA ASP A 39 -2.59 -8.27 5.34
C ASP A 39 -2.46 -8.66 6.81
N TYR A 40 -3.59 -8.76 7.52
CA TYR A 40 -3.62 -9.18 8.91
C TYR A 40 -3.14 -10.61 9.08
N VAL A 41 -3.63 -11.55 8.25
CA VAL A 41 -3.18 -12.95 8.30
C VAL A 41 -1.68 -13.03 8.01
N SER A 42 -1.18 -12.32 6.99
CA SER A 42 0.24 -12.34 6.64
C SER A 42 1.11 -11.82 7.78
N ALA A 43 0.72 -10.73 8.43
CA ALA A 43 1.44 -10.18 9.57
C ALA A 43 1.50 -11.18 10.75
N ARG A 44 0.38 -11.85 11.05
CA ARG A 44 0.33 -12.86 12.12
C ARG A 44 1.12 -14.11 11.79
N VAL A 45 1.11 -14.54 10.53
CA VAL A 45 1.96 -15.64 10.07
C VAL A 45 3.43 -15.29 10.29
N THR A 46 3.85 -14.07 9.92
CA THR A 46 5.23 -13.63 10.13
C THR A 46 5.60 -13.60 11.62
N GLU A 47 4.73 -13.06 12.47
CA GLU A 47 4.96 -12.96 13.92
C GLU A 47 4.99 -14.33 14.61
N MET A 48 4.00 -15.20 14.36
CA MET A 48 3.87 -16.48 15.06
C MET A 48 4.79 -17.57 14.53
N CYS A 49 5.23 -17.45 13.27
CA CYS A 49 6.15 -18.41 12.66
C CYS A 49 7.59 -17.87 12.54
N GLN A 50 7.89 -16.74 13.17
CA GLN A 50 9.25 -16.18 13.19
C GLN A 50 10.22 -17.20 13.79
N GLY A 51 11.40 -17.33 13.19
CA GLY A 51 12.46 -18.23 13.67
C GLY A 51 12.28 -19.71 13.31
N ARG A 52 11.16 -20.09 12.66
CA ARG A 52 11.00 -21.44 12.09
C ARG A 52 11.57 -21.51 10.68
N SER A 53 12.10 -22.67 10.30
CA SER A 53 12.62 -22.94 8.96
C SER A 53 12.16 -24.29 8.43
N GLY A 54 12.32 -24.53 7.13
CA GLY A 54 11.97 -25.79 6.47
C GLY A 54 10.49 -26.18 6.64
N GLU A 55 10.25 -27.46 6.91
CA GLU A 55 8.92 -28.04 7.09
C GLU A 55 8.17 -27.47 8.31
N ALA A 56 8.91 -27.14 9.37
CA ALA A 56 8.34 -26.53 10.58
C ALA A 56 7.78 -25.12 10.33
N LEU A 57 8.36 -24.37 9.37
CA LEU A 57 7.81 -23.10 8.92
C LEU A 57 6.52 -23.33 8.14
N GLN A 58 6.51 -24.26 7.19
CA GLN A 58 5.32 -24.53 6.38
C GLN A 58 4.12 -24.97 7.21
N SER A 59 4.32 -25.96 8.09
CA SER A 59 3.27 -26.43 9.01
C SER A 59 2.74 -25.30 9.89
N CYS A 60 3.62 -24.44 10.41
CA CYS A 60 3.22 -23.25 11.16
C CYS A 60 2.37 -22.29 10.30
N ARG A 61 2.82 -21.93 9.08
CA ARG A 61 2.06 -21.03 8.20
C ARG A 61 0.66 -21.56 7.93
N ILE A 62 0.52 -22.86 7.63
CA ILE A 62 -0.78 -23.48 7.35
C ILE A 62 -1.68 -23.43 8.58
N ALA A 63 -1.16 -23.77 9.77
CA ALA A 63 -1.92 -23.73 11.01
C ALA A 63 -2.44 -22.32 11.33
N VAL A 64 -1.58 -21.31 11.19
CA VAL A 64 -1.93 -19.90 11.41
C VAL A 64 -2.96 -19.42 10.40
N ILE A 65 -2.74 -19.70 9.11
CA ILE A 65 -3.68 -19.31 8.05
C ILE A 65 -5.06 -19.92 8.31
N LYS A 66 -5.12 -21.19 8.70
CA LYS A 66 -6.39 -21.88 9.02
C LYS A 66 -7.09 -21.26 10.23
N GLN A 67 -6.35 -21.00 11.30
CA GLN A 67 -6.89 -20.34 12.50
C GLN A 67 -7.53 -18.99 12.17
N PHE A 68 -6.89 -18.21 11.30
CA PHE A 68 -7.37 -16.87 10.94
C PHE A 68 -8.32 -16.86 9.73
N SER A 69 -8.40 -17.93 8.93
CA SER A 69 -9.41 -18.06 7.88
C SER A 69 -10.81 -18.18 8.47
N ASP A 70 -10.93 -18.92 9.57
CA ASP A 70 -12.19 -19.15 10.27
C ASP A 70 -12.67 -17.92 11.08
N MET A 71 -11.77 -16.97 11.37
CA MET A 71 -12.11 -15.74 12.07
C MET A 71 -12.69 -14.69 11.11
N PRO A 72 -13.83 -14.03 11.44
CA PRO A 72 -14.36 -12.93 10.66
C PRO A 72 -13.45 -11.70 10.71
N PHE A 73 -13.43 -10.93 9.63
CA PHE A 73 -12.48 -9.82 9.47
C PHE A 73 -12.65 -8.70 10.51
N GLU A 74 -13.89 -8.36 10.87
CA GLU A 74 -14.15 -7.34 11.90
C GLU A 74 -13.68 -7.76 13.29
N GLU A 75 -13.78 -9.05 13.63
CA GLU A 75 -13.25 -9.58 14.88
C GLU A 75 -11.72 -9.53 14.91
N MET A 76 -11.09 -9.80 13.77
CA MET A 76 -9.64 -9.69 13.60
C MET A 76 -9.17 -8.24 13.79
N LYS A 77 -9.86 -7.26 13.20
CA LYS A 77 -9.55 -5.82 13.39
C LYS A 77 -9.72 -5.35 14.84
N ARG A 78 -10.66 -5.92 15.58
CA ARG A 78 -10.88 -5.59 17.00
C ARG A 78 -9.82 -6.17 17.91
N ARG A 79 -9.36 -7.40 17.63
CA ARG A 79 -8.39 -8.11 18.50
C ARG A 79 -6.94 -7.77 18.22
N TYR A 80 -6.62 -7.37 17.00
CA TYR A 80 -5.25 -7.24 16.56
C TYR A 80 -4.95 -5.83 16.06
N PRO A 81 -3.78 -5.26 16.42
CA PRO A 81 -3.35 -3.98 15.84
C PRO A 81 -3.26 -4.09 14.31
N PRO A 82 -3.53 -2.99 13.60
CA PRO A 82 -3.42 -2.94 12.15
C PRO A 82 -1.99 -3.29 11.72
N PRO A 83 -1.82 -4.13 10.69
CA PRO A 83 -0.51 -4.48 10.17
C PRO A 83 0.16 -3.24 9.57
N PRO A 84 1.51 -3.19 9.55
CA PRO A 84 2.21 -2.09 8.90
C PRO A 84 1.82 -2.00 7.42
N PRO A 85 1.77 -0.78 6.86
CA PRO A 85 1.46 -0.60 5.45
C PRO A 85 2.51 -1.34 4.60
N ARG A 86 2.04 -2.18 3.69
CA ARG A 86 2.93 -2.88 2.75
C ARG A 86 3.40 -1.89 1.67
N PRO A 87 4.71 -1.82 1.38
CA PRO A 87 5.22 -0.96 0.31
C PRO A 87 4.57 -1.39 -1.00
N ARG A 88 4.04 -0.41 -1.74
CA ARG A 88 3.57 -0.64 -3.10
C ARG A 88 4.69 -0.25 -4.05
N PRO A 89 5.27 -1.20 -4.82
CA PRO A 89 6.33 -0.87 -5.78
C PRO A 89 5.88 0.15 -6.84
N SER A 90 4.56 0.29 -7.05
CA SER A 90 3.97 1.26 -7.98
C SER A 90 3.75 2.68 -7.41
N CYS A 91 3.90 2.89 -6.10
CA CYS A 91 3.77 4.21 -5.46
C CYS A 91 5.14 4.81 -5.05
N GLU A 92 6.26 4.13 -5.34
CA GLU A 92 7.63 4.60 -5.05
C GLU A 92 8.27 5.40 -6.19
N ILE A 93 7.52 5.72 -7.25
CA ILE A 93 8.01 6.54 -8.36
C ILE A 93 7.56 7.98 -8.13
N PHE A 94 8.22 8.71 -7.22
CA PHE A 94 8.39 10.17 -7.25
C PHE A 94 9.51 10.60 -6.31
#